data_AF-A0A0F9UG14-F1
#
_entry.id   AF-A0A0F9UG14-F1
#
_cell.length_a   1.000
_cell.length_b   1.000
_cell.length_c   1.000
_cell.angle_alpha   90.00
_cell.angle_beta   90.00
_cell.angle_gamma   90.00
#
_symmetry.space_group_name_H-M   'P 1'
#
loop_
_entity.id
_entity.type
_entity.pdbx_description
1 polymer ?
#
loop_
_entity_poly.entity_id
_entity_poly.type
_entity_poly.pdbx_seq_one_letter_code
_entity_poly.pdbx_strand_id
1 'polypeptide(L)'
;RIVPDFNGDLMVNATDLAIMKHSYGAAGVGFELGDANADGLVDATDLAILKASFGFEAPTGAVPEPAFASMLLLGAGALLRKRRSSV
;
A
#
# COMPACT_ATOMS: atom_id res chain seq x y z
N ARG A 1 11.98 5.62 2.46
CA ARG A 1 11.15 6.82 2.20
C ARG A 1 9.72 6.34 2.05
N ILE A 2 8.86 6.68 3.02
CA ILE A 2 7.44 6.31 3.03
C ILE A 2 6.70 7.32 2.14
N VAL A 3 5.68 6.85 1.40
CA VAL A 3 4.81 7.72 0.61
C VAL A 3 3.80 8.36 1.57
N PRO A 4 3.64 9.70 1.60
CA PRO A 4 2.75 10.40 2.52
C PRO A 4 1.28 10.35 2.04
N ASP A 5 0.76 9.13 1.91
CA ASP A 5 -0.63 8.78 1.68
C ASP A 5 -1.26 8.48 3.05
N PHE A 6 -1.90 9.47 3.66
CA PHE A 6 -2.39 9.39 5.03
C PHE A 6 -3.78 8.78 5.13
N ASN A 7 -4.58 8.85 4.06
CA ASN A 7 -5.92 8.25 4.02
C ASN A 7 -5.94 6.83 3.45
N GLY A 8 -4.82 6.36 2.91
CA GLY A 8 -4.66 5.03 2.32
C GLY A 8 -5.38 4.85 0.98
N ASP A 9 -5.64 5.95 0.25
CA ASP A 9 -6.34 5.92 -1.03
C ASP A 9 -5.43 5.64 -2.24
N LEU A 10 -4.15 5.35 -1.97
CA LEU A 10 -3.09 5.09 -2.95
C LEU A 10 -2.69 6.33 -3.76
N MET A 11 -3.12 7.52 -3.36
CA MET A 11 -2.76 8.78 -4.00
C MET A 11 -2.19 9.73 -2.95
N VAL A 12 -1.31 10.63 -3.39
CA VAL A 12 -0.86 11.76 -2.54
C VAL A 12 -1.43 13.03 -3.15
N ASN A 13 -2.49 13.55 -2.55
CA ASN A 13 -3.27 14.64 -3.12
C ASN A 13 -3.73 15.66 -2.06
N ALA A 14 -4.71 16.50 -2.42
CA ALA A 14 -5.23 17.54 -1.55
C ALA A 14 -5.89 17.00 -0.27
N THR A 15 -6.33 15.74 -0.28
CA THR A 15 -6.92 15.04 0.86
C THR A 15 -5.87 14.77 1.94
N ASP A 16 -4.69 14.29 1.56
CA ASP A 16 -3.56 14.11 2.49
C ASP A 16 -3.09 15.44 3.07
N LEU A 17 -3.05 16.47 2.22
CA LEU A 17 -2.74 17.82 2.67
C LEU A 17 -3.78 18.35 3.67
N ALA A 18 -5.07 18.02 3.50
CA ALA A 18 -6.12 18.42 4.42
C ALA A 18 -5.98 17.71 5.78
N ILE A 19 -5.63 16.43 5.78
CA ILE A 19 -5.34 15.65 7.02
C ILE A 19 -4.18 16.28 7.77
N MET A 20 -3.05 16.51 7.09
CA MET A 20 -1.89 17.14 7.70
C MET A 20 -2.19 18.55 8.24
N LYS A 21 -2.95 19.36 7.49
CA LYS A 21 -3.34 20.71 7.93
C LYS A 21 -4.20 20.68 9.19
N HIS A 22 -5.07 19.69 9.33
CA HIS A 22 -5.91 19.55 10.52
C HIS A 22 -5.06 19.33 11.78
N SER A 23 -3.99 18.57 11.66
CA SER A 23 -3.11 18.18 12.78
C SER A 23 -1.83 19.00 12.87
N TYR A 24 -1.69 20.08 12.10
CA TYR A 24 -0.43 20.83 12.03
C TYR A 24 -0.03 21.40 13.39
N GLY A 25 1.18 21.10 13.85
CA GLY A 25 1.68 21.42 15.18
C GLY A 25 1.25 20.46 16.29
N ALA A 26 0.50 19.40 15.98
CA ALA A 26 0.18 18.35 16.94
C ALA A 26 1.43 17.51 17.25
N ALA A 27 1.56 17.12 18.51
CA ALA A 27 2.64 16.29 19.01
C ALA A 27 2.10 14.99 19.61
N GLY A 28 2.90 13.92 19.61
CA GLY A 28 2.49 12.59 20.05
C GLY A 28 1.47 11.93 19.13
N VAL A 29 1.43 12.35 17.87
CA VAL A 29 0.55 11.79 16.84
C VAL A 29 1.34 10.90 15.89
N GLY A 30 0.62 10.08 15.11
CA GLY A 30 1.24 9.16 14.16
C GLY A 30 1.04 9.57 12.71
N PHE A 31 1.52 8.70 11.81
CA PHE A 31 1.52 8.89 10.36
C PHE A 31 0.15 9.28 9.79
N GLU A 32 -0.91 8.62 10.22
CA GLU A 32 -2.31 8.87 9.77
C GLU A 32 -2.84 10.27 10.11
N LEU A 33 -2.13 11.03 10.96
CA LEU A 33 -2.45 12.43 11.26
C LEU A 33 -1.50 13.42 10.58
N GLY A 34 -0.55 12.96 9.77
CA GLY A 34 0.35 13.81 8.98
C GLY A 34 1.82 13.77 9.40
N ASP A 35 2.21 12.92 10.34
CA ASP A 35 3.61 12.71 10.75
C ASP A 35 4.32 11.80 9.73
N ALA A 36 4.86 12.41 8.68
CA ALA A 36 5.43 11.69 7.55
C ALA A 36 6.85 11.16 7.84
N ASN A 37 7.58 11.79 8.77
CA ASN A 37 8.93 11.40 9.15
C ASN A 37 8.98 10.48 10.40
N ALA A 38 7.83 10.27 11.05
CA ALA A 38 7.65 9.47 12.27
C ALA A 38 8.41 10.02 13.49
N ASP A 39 8.56 11.34 13.61
CA ASP A 39 9.20 12.01 14.75
C ASP A 39 8.21 12.39 15.87
N GLY A 40 6.91 12.14 15.65
CA GLY A 40 5.84 12.42 16.59
C GLY A 40 5.38 13.88 16.58
N LEU A 41 5.82 14.71 15.64
CA LEU A 41 5.39 16.09 15.45
C LEU A 41 4.95 16.30 14.00
N VAL A 42 3.83 17.00 13.78
CA VAL A 42 3.42 17.38 12.42
C VAL A 42 3.90 18.80 12.14
N ASP A 43 4.93 18.95 11.31
CA ASP A 43 5.51 20.26 11.02
C ASP A 43 5.87 20.50 9.54
N ALA A 44 6.70 21.53 9.29
CA ALA A 44 7.12 21.91 7.94
C ALA A 44 7.96 20.83 7.25
N THR A 45 8.62 19.96 8.00
CA THR A 45 9.39 18.81 7.53
C THR A 45 8.45 17.80 6.87
N ASP A 46 7.35 17.46 7.52
CA ASP A 46 6.35 16.54 6.97
C ASP A 46 5.69 17.14 5.73
N LEU A 47 5.38 18.43 5.78
CA LEU A 47 4.85 19.14 4.61
C LEU A 47 5.83 19.12 3.43
N ALA A 48 7.14 19.20 3.67
CA ALA A 48 8.15 19.07 2.63
C ALA A 48 8.16 17.66 2.03
N ILE A 49 7.97 16.62 2.85
CA ILE A 49 7.85 15.22 2.40
C ILE A 49 6.59 15.03 1.54
N LEU A 50 5.45 15.57 1.98
CA LEU A 50 4.20 15.57 1.22
C LEU A 50 4.35 16.26 -0.12
N LYS A 51 4.90 17.48 -0.14
CA LYS A 51 5.15 18.23 -1.39
C LYS A 51 6.07 17.49 -2.34
N ALA A 52 7.10 16.81 -1.84
CA ALA A 52 8.03 16.04 -2.65
C ALA A 52 7.39 14.82 -3.32
N SER A 53 6.21 14.40 -2.86
CA SER A 53 5.48 13.24 -3.38
C SER A 53 4.09 13.61 -3.92
N PHE A 54 3.76 14.90 -4.03
CA PHE A 54 2.43 15.34 -4.42
C PHE A 54 2.10 14.94 -5.87
N GLY A 55 0.91 14.38 -6.08
CA GLY A 55 0.49 13.79 -7.36
C GLY A 55 1.04 12.38 -7.60
N PHE A 56 1.70 11.76 -6.61
CA PHE A 56 2.05 10.35 -6.68
C PHE A 56 0.78 9.49 -6.63
N GLU A 57 0.73 8.47 -7.48
CA GLU A 57 -0.31 7.44 -7.49
C GLU A 57 0.39 6.08 -7.47
N ALA A 58 0.01 5.22 -6.52
CA ALA A 58 0.59 3.89 -6.42
C ALA A 58 0.09 3.03 -7.60
N PRO A 59 0.96 2.22 -8.23
CA PRO A 59 0.53 1.31 -9.28
C PRO A 59 -0.45 0.26 -8.74
N THR A 60 -1.68 0.25 -9.23
CA THR A 60 -2.69 -0.78 -8.90
C THR A 60 -2.58 -2.02 -9.80
N GLY A 61 -1.41 -2.25 -10.38
CA GLY A 61 -1.19 -3.35 -11.33
C GLY A 61 -1.51 -4.69 -10.68
N ALA A 62 -2.43 -5.45 -11.29
CA ALA A 62 -2.72 -6.81 -10.88
C ALA A 62 -1.41 -7.60 -10.82
N VAL A 63 -1.01 -8.01 -9.61
CA VAL A 63 0.09 -8.95 -9.44
C VAL A 63 -0.35 -10.22 -10.17
N PRO A 64 0.36 -10.69 -11.23
CA PRO A 64 -0.01 -11.91 -11.91
C PRO A 64 -0.08 -13.01 -10.87
N GLU A 65 -1.25 -13.65 -10.74
CA GLU A 65 -1.40 -14.75 -9.79
C GLU A 65 -0.26 -15.75 -10.03
N PRO A 66 0.50 -16.09 -8.99
CA PRO A 66 1.65 -16.94 -9.18
C PRO A 66 1.16 -18.27 -9.76
N ALA A 67 1.91 -18.81 -10.72
CA ALA A 67 1.61 -20.06 -11.42
C ALA A 67 1.39 -21.29 -10.50
N PHE A 68 1.40 -21.13 -9.18
CA PHE A 68 0.92 -22.11 -8.21
C PHE A 68 -0.54 -22.51 -8.44
N ALA A 69 -1.43 -21.59 -8.81
CA ALA A 69 -2.83 -21.95 -9.10
C ALA A 69 -2.91 -22.90 -10.31
N SER A 70 -2.16 -22.60 -11.39
CA SER A 70 -2.08 -23.46 -12.56
C SER A 70 -1.32 -24.77 -12.29
N MET A 71 -0.24 -24.75 -11.51
CA MET A 71 0.46 -25.97 -11.09
C MET A 71 -0.38 -26.86 -10.18
N LEU A 72 -1.18 -26.30 -9.27
CA LEU A 72 -2.08 -27.05 -8.40
C LEU A 72 -3.18 -27.74 -9.21
N LEU A 73 -3.76 -27.04 -10.19
CA LEU A 73 -4.76 -27.60 -11.11
C LEU A 73 -4.17 -28.71 -11.99
N LEU A 74 -2.97 -28.50 -12.54
CA LEU A 74 -2.27 -29.51 -13.35
C LEU A 74 -1.88 -30.74 -12.53
N GLY A 75 -1.36 -30.53 -11.31
CA GLY A 75 -1.00 -31.60 -10.38
C GLY A 75 -2.20 -32.43 -9.92
N ALA A 76 -3.31 -31.77 -9.58
CA ALA A 76 -4.57 -32.44 -9.22
C ALA A 76 -5.14 -33.27 -10.38
N GLY A 77 -5.11 -32.73 -11.61
CA GLY A 77 -5.52 -33.46 -12.81
C GLY A 77 -4.68 -34.72 -13.08
N ALA A 78 -3.35 -34.63 -12.91
CA ALA A 78 -2.44 -35.77 -13.07
C ALA A 78 -2.69 -36.88 -12.02
N LEU A 79 -2.93 -36.49 -10.76
CA LEU A 79 -3.23 -37.43 -9.67
C LEU A 79 -4.58 -38.13 -9.87
N LEU A 80 -5.61 -37.40 -10.33
CA LEU A 80 -6.93 -37.98 -10.62
C LEU A 80 -6.89 -38.95 -11.81
N ARG A 81 -6.07 -38.69 -12.83
CA ARG A 81 -5.88 -39.58 -13.98
C ARG A 81 -5.21 -40.91 -13.58
N LYS A 82 -4.21 -40.86 -12.70
CA LYS A 82 -3.48 -42.05 -12.23
C LYS A 82 -4.38 -43.04 -11.46
N ARG A 83 -5.40 -42.55 -10.75
CA ARG A 83 -6.34 -43.39 -9.98
C ARG A 83 -7.35 -44.16 -10.83
N ARG A 84 -7.53 -43.79 -12.11
CA ARG A 84 -8.48 -44.44 -13.03
C ARG A 84 -7.84 -45.53 -13.90
N SER A 85 -6.51 -45.65 -13.89
CA SER A 85 -5.76 -46.60 -14.72
C SER A 85 -5.30 -47.86 -13.97
N SER A 86 -5.84 -48.12 -12.78
CA SER A 86 -5.49 -49.29 -11.94
C SER A 86 -6.64 -50.30 -11.80
N VAL A 87 -7.46 -50.47 -12.85
CA VAL A 87 -8.43 -51.57 -13.00
C VAL A 87 -8.01 -52.44 -14.16
#